data_AF-A0A6A5G878-F1
#
_entry.id   AF-A0A6A5G878-F1
#
_cell.length_a   1.000
_cell.length_b   1.000
_cell.length_c   1.000
_cell.angle_alpha   90.00
_cell.angle_beta   90.00
_cell.angle_gamma   90.00
#
_symmetry.space_group_name_H-M   'P 1'
#
loop_
_entity.id
_entity.type
_entity.pdbx_description
1 polymer ?
#
loop_
_entity_poly.entity_id
_entity_poly.type
_entity_poly.pdbx_seq_one_letter_code
_entity_poly.pdbx_strand_id
1 'polypeptide(L)'
;MATALIITLESKSNQIFESKALGYIGDISYVVYLVHWPVLSIFISATVNSHLFCIMITFIASIILHHIFEKQYLQLSWKGVIPLIIVLILGNSYLQYSIRNDTFWKTTIPPEIEDVVHSNKKFFEYFWKVEPQNEKCIETEIQPLYEKMYGYCKFPQGRGNFSIMMLGNSYVMNLGEHIRAHFHHNYSDYRYVAINGELI
;
A
#
# COMPACT_ATOMS: atom_id res chain seq x y z
N MET A 1 -0.28 24.32 18.52
CA MET A 1 -0.36 24.55 19.99
C MET A 1 0.89 24.03 20.70
N ALA A 2 1.34 22.79 20.46
CA ALA A 2 2.60 22.26 21.00
C ALA A 2 3.86 23.06 20.58
N THR A 3 3.95 23.50 19.33
CA THR A 3 5.09 24.30 18.82
C THR A 3 5.20 25.68 19.49
N ALA A 4 4.08 26.35 19.76
CA ALA A 4 4.05 27.63 20.47
C ALA A 4 4.45 27.50 21.95
N LEU A 5 4.09 26.38 22.59
CA LEU A 5 4.55 26.04 23.94
C LEU A 5 6.06 25.77 23.99
N ILE A 6 6.62 25.15 22.95
CA ILE A 6 8.07 24.90 22.85
C ILE A 6 8.85 26.20 22.70
N ILE A 7 8.40 27.14 21.85
CA ILE A 7 9.04 28.45 21.64
C ILE A 7 8.96 29.33 22.90
N THR A 8 7.86 29.24 23.65
CA THR A 8 7.74 29.98 24.93
C THR A 8 8.57 29.37 26.06
N LEU A 9 8.86 28.07 26.00
CA LEU A 9 9.82 27.39 26.89
C LEU A 9 11.29 27.68 26.52
N GLU A 10 11.59 27.91 25.24
CA GLU A 10 12.92 28.32 24.73
C GLU A 10 13.37 29.67 25.33
N SER A 11 12.43 30.61 25.50
CA SER A 11 12.68 31.90 26.17
C SER A 11 13.16 31.77 27.62
N LYS A 12 12.96 30.62 28.27
CA LYS A 12 13.36 30.33 29.65
C LYS A 12 14.44 29.24 29.69
N SER A 13 15.66 29.60 29.28
CA SER A 13 16.92 29.04 29.82
C SER A 13 16.94 27.52 30.05
N ASN A 14 16.51 26.72 29.07
CA ASN A 14 16.63 25.26 29.15
C ASN A 14 17.73 24.78 28.19
N GLN A 15 18.93 24.58 28.74
CA GLN A 15 20.15 24.13 28.08
C GLN A 15 20.01 22.79 27.32
N ILE A 16 18.96 22.01 27.63
CA ILE A 16 18.62 20.75 26.97
C ILE A 16 18.14 20.97 25.52
N PHE A 17 17.38 22.05 25.26
CA PHE A 17 16.87 22.39 23.93
C PHE A 17 17.88 23.16 23.08
N GLU A 18 18.87 23.80 23.70
CA GLU A 18 20.00 24.45 23.01
C GLU A 18 21.08 23.45 22.58
N SER A 19 20.93 22.17 22.94
CA SER A 19 21.92 21.15 22.62
C SER A 19 21.92 20.87 21.10
N LYS A 20 23.09 21.04 20.48
CA LYS A 20 23.32 20.70 19.05
C LYS A 20 22.91 19.27 18.71
N ALA A 21 22.93 18.36 19.70
CA ALA A 21 22.50 16.98 19.55
C ALA A 21 20.98 16.84 19.36
N LEU A 22 20.16 17.58 20.12
CA LEU A 22 18.71 17.49 20.01
C LEU A 22 18.19 18.11 18.69
N GLY A 23 18.82 19.21 18.24
CA GLY A 23 18.58 19.76 16.91
C GLY A 23 18.90 18.77 15.79
N TYR A 24 20.06 18.11 15.86
CA TYR A 24 20.49 17.10 14.89
C TYR A 24 19.55 15.88 14.84
N ILE A 25 19.07 15.42 16.00
CA ILE A 25 18.07 14.34 16.09
C ILE A 25 16.75 14.77 15.45
N GLY A 26 16.34 16.02 15.65
CA GLY A 26 15.18 16.62 15.01
C GLY A 26 15.30 16.66 13.49
N ASP A 27 16.43 17.14 12.96
CA ASP A 27 16.66 17.25 11.52
C ASP A 27 16.65 15.88 10.82
N ILE A 28 17.19 14.84 11.45
CA ILE A 28 17.22 13.48 10.90
C ILE A 28 15.88 12.75 11.05
N SER A 29 15.03 13.17 11.98
CA SER A 29 13.77 12.48 12.29
C SER A 29 12.86 12.34 11.07
N TYR A 30 12.85 13.34 10.19
CA TYR A 30 12.08 13.32 8.95
C TYR A 30 12.58 12.23 7.98
N VAL A 31 13.89 12.13 7.78
CA VAL A 31 14.49 11.09 6.91
C VAL A 31 14.31 9.70 7.50
N VAL A 32 14.41 9.55 8.82
CA VAL A 32 14.11 8.29 9.51
C VAL A 32 12.67 7.86 9.26
N TYR A 33 11.73 8.80 9.34
CA TYR A 33 10.33 8.52 9.03
C TYR A 33 10.12 8.08 7.56
N LEU A 34 10.85 8.63 6.60
CA LEU A 34 10.71 8.19 5.21
C LEU A 34 11.31 6.79 4.95
N VAL A 35 12.42 6.45 5.61
CA VAL A 35 13.23 5.27 5.30
C VAL A 35 12.81 4.03 6.10
N HIS A 36 12.26 4.19 7.30
CA HIS A 36 11.95 3.04 8.15
C HIS A 36 10.93 2.09 7.53
N TRP A 37 9.89 2.61 6.86
CA TRP A 37 8.83 1.79 6.27
C TRP A 37 9.35 0.87 5.15
N PRO A 38 10.05 1.37 4.12
CA PRO A 38 10.66 0.52 3.09
C PRO A 38 11.63 -0.52 3.65
N VAL A 39 12.46 -0.14 4.63
CA VAL A 39 13.42 -1.06 5.25
C VAL A 39 12.68 -2.17 6.01
N LEU A 40 11.67 -1.82 6.81
CA LEU A 40 10.85 -2.81 7.51
C LEU A 40 10.14 -3.76 6.55
N SER A 41 9.59 -3.27 5.43
CA SER A 41 8.93 -4.10 4.42
C SER A 41 9.88 -5.10 3.76
N ILE A 42 11.15 -4.74 3.55
CA ILE A 42 12.16 -5.65 2.96
C ILE A 42 12.60 -6.70 3.98
N PHE A 43 12.72 -6.34 5.25
CA PHE A 43 13.26 -7.20 6.31
C PHE A 43 12.18 -7.83 7.21
N ILE A 44 10.91 -7.77 6.82
CA ILE A 44 9.76 -8.17 7.66
C ILE A 44 9.74 -9.66 8.04
N SER A 45 10.54 -10.49 7.37
CA SER A 45 10.57 -11.95 7.55
C SER A 45 11.56 -12.45 8.62
N ALA A 46 12.16 -11.58 9.44
CA ALA A 46 13.39 -11.98 10.12
C ALA A 46 13.32 -11.93 11.66
N THR A 47 13.76 -13.04 12.26
CA THR A 47 13.96 -13.34 13.70
C THR A 47 14.54 -12.18 14.53
N VAL A 48 14.41 -12.21 15.86
CA VAL A 48 14.78 -11.11 16.81
C VAL A 48 16.14 -10.44 16.55
N ASN A 49 17.18 -11.20 16.17
CA ASN A 49 18.50 -10.64 15.80
C ASN A 49 18.45 -9.70 14.58
N SER A 50 17.47 -9.89 13.71
CA SER A 50 17.22 -9.05 12.55
C SER A 50 16.55 -7.73 12.86
N HIS A 51 15.82 -7.60 13.97
CA HIS A 51 15.23 -6.31 14.35
C HIS A 51 16.31 -5.28 14.72
N LEU A 52 17.35 -5.68 15.46
CA LEU A 52 18.50 -4.81 15.76
C LEU A 52 19.24 -4.40 14.48
N PHE A 53 19.44 -5.35 13.57
CA PHE A 53 20.05 -5.09 12.27
C PHE A 53 19.20 -4.13 11.43
N CYS A 54 17.88 -4.32 11.41
CA CYS A 54 16.93 -3.47 10.70
C CYS A 54 16.98 -2.03 11.22
N ILE A 55 16.93 -1.85 12.54
CA ILE A 55 17.04 -0.53 13.18
C ILE A 55 18.37 0.14 12.80
N MET A 56 19.49 -0.60 12.86
CA MET A 56 20.80 -0.07 12.50
C MET A 56 20.86 0.35 11.02
N ILE A 57 20.33 -0.47 10.11
CA ILE A 57 20.26 -0.15 8.68
C ILE A 57 19.37 1.07 8.43
N THR A 58 18.23 1.18 9.09
CA THR A 58 17.36 2.37 8.99
C THR A 58 18.13 3.63 9.41
N PHE A 59 18.80 3.63 10.56
CA PHE A 59 19.55 4.80 11.02
C PHE A 59 20.72 5.14 10.09
N ILE A 60 21.52 4.16 9.67
CA ILE A 60 22.65 4.40 8.76
C ILE A 60 22.14 4.95 7.42
N ALA A 61 21.12 4.34 6.83
CA ALA A 61 20.53 4.82 5.58
C ALA A 61 19.96 6.24 5.71
N SER A 62 19.31 6.56 6.83
CA SER A 62 18.82 7.92 7.09
C SER A 62 19.93 8.94 7.25
N ILE A 63 21.03 8.63 7.94
CA ILE A 63 22.18 9.54 8.06
C ILE A 63 22.80 9.82 6.68
N ILE A 64 22.96 8.77 5.87
CA ILE A 64 23.50 8.86 4.51
C ILE A 64 22.59 9.74 3.64
N LEU A 65 21.29 9.48 3.64
CA LEU A 65 20.31 10.23 2.84
C LEU A 65 20.20 11.69 3.30
N HIS A 66 20.26 11.95 4.60
CA HIS A 66 20.28 13.30 5.15
C HIS A 66 21.49 14.10 4.65
N HIS A 67 22.69 13.50 4.69
CA HIS A 67 23.91 14.18 4.27
C HIS A 67 24.10 14.30 2.76
N ILE A 68 23.76 13.25 2.00
CA ILE A 68 23.95 13.21 0.55
C ILE A 68 22.82 13.94 -0.16
N PHE A 69 21.57 13.67 0.21
CA PHE A 69 20.42 14.13 -0.55
C PHE A 69 19.80 15.38 0.07
N GLU A 70 19.35 15.31 1.33
CA GLU A 70 18.55 16.40 1.92
C GLU A 70 19.36 17.71 2.04
N LYS A 71 20.57 17.64 2.60
CA LYS A 71 21.42 18.82 2.79
C LYS A 71 21.88 19.45 1.47
N GLN A 72 22.15 18.63 0.46
CA GLN A 72 22.57 19.13 -0.86
C GLN A 72 21.39 19.65 -1.68
N TYR A 73 20.24 18.98 -1.61
CA TYR A 73 19.01 19.37 -2.29
C TYR A 73 18.50 20.74 -1.80
N LEU A 74 18.54 21.00 -0.48
CA LEU A 74 18.14 22.29 0.10
C LEU A 74 18.99 23.47 -0.39
N GLN A 75 20.23 23.22 -0.82
CA GLN A 75 21.14 24.23 -1.36
C GLN A 75 21.11 24.31 -2.90
N LEU A 76 20.37 23.41 -3.56
CA LEU A 76 20.40 23.26 -5.00
C LEU A 76 19.46 24.27 -5.69
N SER A 77 20.02 25.09 -6.57
CA SER A 77 19.22 26.00 -7.40
C SER A 77 18.34 25.26 -8.40
N TRP A 78 17.30 25.91 -8.93
CA TRP A 78 16.36 25.34 -9.92
C TRP A 78 17.05 24.69 -11.12
N LYS A 79 18.22 25.21 -11.52
CA LYS A 79 19.01 24.66 -12.64
C LYS A 79 19.62 23.28 -12.33
N GLY A 80 19.83 22.93 -11.06
CA GLY A 80 20.29 21.61 -10.62
C GLY A 80 19.14 20.67 -10.24
N VAL A 81 18.01 21.20 -9.77
CA VAL A 81 16.83 20.39 -9.40
C VAL A 81 16.20 19.72 -10.61
N ILE A 82 16.04 20.44 -11.73
CA ILE A 82 15.45 19.90 -12.96
C ILE A 82 16.22 18.67 -13.49
N PRO A 83 17.56 18.71 -13.70
CA PRO A 83 18.28 17.54 -14.16
C PRO A 83 18.26 16.40 -13.14
N LEU A 84 18.28 16.68 -11.83
CA LEU A 84 18.15 15.66 -10.80
C LEU A 84 16.81 14.91 -10.91
N ILE A 85 15.70 15.64 -11.08
CA ILE A 85 14.37 15.04 -11.27
C ILE A 85 14.33 14.19 -12.53
N ILE A 86 14.89 14.67 -13.64
CA ILE A 86 14.93 13.91 -14.91
C ILE A 86 15.72 12.61 -14.72
N VAL A 87 16.88 12.67 -14.07
CA VAL A 87 17.70 11.47 -13.76
C VAL A 87 16.93 10.49 -12.88
N LEU A 88 16.21 10.97 -11.87
CA LEU A 88 15.40 10.12 -11.00
C LEU A 88 14.23 9.46 -11.75
N ILE A 89 13.54 10.20 -12.63
CA ILE A 89 12.45 9.67 -13.45
C ILE A 89 12.97 8.61 -14.44
N LEU A 90 14.07 8.91 -15.14
CA LEU A 90 14.68 7.97 -16.08
C LEU A 90 15.21 6.73 -15.36
N GLY A 91 15.87 6.91 -14.21
CA GLY A 91 16.37 5.82 -13.39
C GLY A 91 15.24 4.92 -12.87
N ASN A 92 14.13 5.51 -12.40
CA ASN A 92 12.96 4.76 -11.97
C ASN A 92 12.30 4.02 -13.14
N SER A 93 12.17 4.66 -14.31
CA SER A 93 11.61 4.04 -15.51
C SER A 93 12.47 2.86 -15.98
N TYR A 94 13.80 3.02 -15.96
CA TYR A 94 14.74 1.96 -16.29
C TYR A 94 14.66 0.81 -15.29
N LEU A 95 14.60 1.10 -13.98
CA LEU A 95 14.47 0.08 -12.94
C LEU A 95 13.17 -0.72 -13.11
N GLN A 96 12.04 -0.05 -13.37
CA GLN A 96 10.78 -0.73 -13.65
C GLN A 96 10.85 -1.62 -14.90
N TYR A 97 11.51 -1.14 -15.96
CA TYR A 97 11.75 -1.94 -17.16
C TYR A 97 12.61 -3.18 -16.86
N SER A 98 13.71 -3.00 -16.12
CA SER A 98 14.62 -4.07 -15.71
C SER A 98 13.90 -5.12 -14.87
N ILE A 99 13.15 -4.72 -13.83
CA ILE A 99 12.37 -5.64 -12.98
C ILE A 99 11.38 -6.47 -13.80
N ARG A 100 10.78 -5.88 -14.84
CA ARG A 100 9.75 -6.55 -15.63
C ARG A 100 10.33 -7.50 -16.69
N ASN A 101 11.50 -7.17 -17.25
CA ASN A 101 12.02 -7.87 -18.42
C ASN A 101 13.29 -8.70 -18.13
N ASP A 102 14.12 -8.26 -17.19
CA ASP A 102 15.37 -8.95 -16.87
C ASP A 102 15.13 -10.20 -16.02
N THR A 103 15.94 -11.22 -16.28
CA THR A 103 15.93 -12.47 -15.51
C THR A 103 16.53 -12.30 -14.12
N PHE A 104 17.33 -11.25 -13.89
CA PHE A 104 17.99 -10.99 -12.61
C PHE A 104 17.00 -10.88 -11.45
N TRP A 105 15.85 -10.23 -11.67
CA TRP A 105 14.84 -10.00 -10.64
C TRP A 105 13.84 -11.17 -10.51
N LYS A 106 13.96 -12.22 -11.33
CA LYS A 106 13.05 -13.36 -11.27
C LYS A 106 13.37 -14.21 -10.04
N THR A 107 12.41 -14.30 -9.12
CA THR A 107 12.49 -15.24 -7.99
C THR A 107 12.54 -16.67 -8.52
N THR A 108 13.50 -17.46 -8.03
CA THR A 108 13.56 -18.89 -8.33
C THR A 108 12.43 -19.58 -7.56
N ILE A 109 11.43 -20.09 -8.28
CA ILE A 109 10.29 -20.78 -7.70
C ILE A 109 10.65 -22.27 -7.60
N PRO A 110 10.45 -22.93 -6.44
CA PRO A 110 10.61 -24.37 -6.33
C PRO A 110 9.71 -25.11 -7.32
N PRO A 111 10.19 -26.19 -7.96
CA PRO A 111 9.44 -26.91 -8.99
C PRO A 111 8.12 -27.51 -8.49
N GLU A 112 8.01 -27.77 -7.18
CA GLU A 112 6.79 -28.30 -6.56
C GLU A 112 5.60 -27.33 -6.61
N ILE A 113 5.86 -26.01 -6.56
CA ILE A 113 4.80 -24.98 -6.53
C ILE A 113 4.72 -24.18 -7.82
N GLU A 114 5.58 -24.46 -8.80
CA GLU A 114 5.69 -23.69 -10.05
C GLU A 114 4.36 -23.68 -10.82
N ASP A 115 3.71 -24.84 -10.95
CA ASP A 115 2.43 -24.96 -11.64
C ASP A 115 1.30 -24.18 -10.94
N VAL A 116 1.29 -24.19 -9.61
CA VAL A 116 0.30 -23.45 -8.80
C VAL A 116 0.52 -21.95 -8.94
N VAL A 117 1.77 -21.49 -8.83
CA VAL A 117 2.11 -20.07 -8.95
C VAL A 117 1.81 -19.57 -10.36
N HIS A 118 2.15 -20.33 -11.39
CA HIS A 118 1.86 -19.97 -12.77
C HIS A 118 0.35 -19.91 -13.06
N SER A 119 -0.42 -20.86 -12.54
CA SER A 119 -1.88 -20.87 -12.68
C SER A 119 -2.53 -19.70 -11.94
N ASN A 120 -2.10 -19.40 -10.71
CA ASN A 120 -2.56 -18.24 -9.95
C ASN A 120 -2.21 -16.93 -10.66
N LYS A 121 -1.00 -16.80 -11.19
CA LYS A 121 -0.59 -15.61 -11.94
C LYS A 121 -1.49 -15.36 -13.16
N LYS A 122 -1.77 -16.41 -13.95
CA LYS A 122 -2.71 -16.33 -15.08
C LYS A 122 -4.11 -15.96 -14.63
N PHE A 123 -4.58 -16.54 -13.52
CA PHE A 123 -5.88 -16.22 -12.96
C PHE A 123 -5.96 -14.74 -12.55
N PHE A 124 -4.96 -14.20 -11.85
CA PHE A 124 -4.93 -12.79 -11.48
C PHE A 124 -4.87 -11.88 -12.71
N GLU A 125 -4.03 -12.18 -13.70
CA GLU A 125 -3.96 -11.41 -14.95
C GLU A 125 -5.28 -11.42 -15.71
N TYR A 126 -6.04 -12.52 -15.69
CA TYR A 126 -7.37 -12.60 -16.27
C TYR A 126 -8.39 -11.81 -15.45
N PHE A 127 -8.35 -11.93 -14.12
CA PHE A 127 -9.29 -11.31 -13.20
C PHE A 127 -9.30 -9.77 -13.33
N TRP A 128 -8.11 -9.17 -13.48
CA TRP A 128 -7.94 -7.72 -13.58
C TRP A 128 -8.11 -7.15 -15.00
N LYS A 129 -8.31 -7.99 -16.03
CA LYS A 129 -8.59 -7.52 -17.40
C LYS A 129 -10.02 -7.07 -17.61
N VAL A 130 -10.95 -7.57 -16.80
CA VAL A 130 -12.36 -7.26 -16.93
C VAL A 130 -12.67 -6.04 -16.07
N GLU A 131 -13.07 -4.95 -16.73
CA GLU A 131 -13.48 -3.73 -16.06
C GLU A 131 -14.77 -3.95 -15.25
N PRO A 132 -14.87 -3.35 -14.05
CA PRO A 132 -16.07 -3.45 -13.25
C PRO A 132 -17.20 -2.71 -13.98
N GLN A 133 -18.36 -3.34 -14.03
CA GLN A 133 -19.55 -2.71 -14.56
C GLN A 133 -20.20 -1.89 -13.45
N ASN A 134 -20.16 -0.56 -13.60
CA ASN A 134 -20.79 0.42 -12.69
C ASN A 134 -22.32 0.42 -12.82
N GLU A 135 -22.95 -0.70 -12.49
CA GLU A 135 -24.41 -0.81 -12.42
C GLU A 135 -24.87 -0.51 -11.00
N LYS A 136 -25.87 0.37 -10.87
CA LYS A 136 -26.43 0.70 -9.56
C LYS A 136 -27.16 -0.51 -8.98
N CYS A 137 -27.00 -0.71 -7.67
CA CYS A 137 -27.80 -1.65 -6.90
C CYS A 137 -29.30 -1.31 -7.03
N ILE A 138 -30.13 -2.35 -7.23
CA ILE A 138 -31.59 -2.23 -7.21
C ILE A 138 -32.09 -2.19 -5.77
N GLU A 139 -31.53 -3.04 -4.92
CA GLU A 139 -31.86 -3.08 -3.50
C GLU A 139 -30.57 -2.91 -2.69
N THR A 140 -30.58 -1.98 -1.75
CA THR A 140 -29.45 -1.65 -0.85
C THR A 140 -29.75 -1.94 0.61
N GLU A 141 -30.97 -2.36 0.93
CA GLU A 141 -31.40 -2.68 2.31
C GLU A 141 -32.08 -4.05 2.34
N ILE A 142 -31.75 -4.87 3.34
CA ILE A 142 -32.48 -6.09 3.68
C ILE A 142 -33.45 -5.78 4.83
N GLN A 143 -34.70 -6.21 4.70
CA GLN A 143 -35.65 -6.23 5.81
C GLN A 143 -35.87 -7.69 6.25
N PRO A 144 -35.67 -8.03 7.55
CA PRO A 144 -35.25 -7.17 8.67
C PRO A 144 -33.76 -6.82 8.64
N LEU A 145 -33.43 -5.63 9.18
CA LEU A 145 -32.05 -5.16 9.29
C LEU A 145 -31.29 -6.04 10.30
N TYR A 146 -30.23 -6.69 9.84
CA TYR A 146 -29.31 -7.41 10.72
C TYR A 146 -28.29 -6.43 11.30
N GLU A 147 -28.19 -6.31 12.63
CA GLU A 147 -27.38 -5.28 13.31
C GLU A 147 -25.90 -5.28 12.90
N LYS A 148 -25.34 -6.43 12.50
CA LYS A 148 -23.94 -6.52 12.05
C LYS A 148 -23.77 -6.33 10.55
N MET A 149 -24.85 -6.23 9.78
CA MET A 149 -24.79 -5.99 8.35
C MET A 149 -24.59 -4.50 8.10
N TYR A 150 -23.58 -4.15 7.31
CA TYR A 150 -23.32 -2.75 6.95
C TYR A 150 -23.25 -2.51 5.45
N GLY A 151 -23.36 -3.56 4.63
CA GLY A 151 -23.49 -3.42 3.18
C GLY A 151 -24.36 -4.50 2.59
N TYR A 152 -25.36 -4.11 1.80
CA TYR A 152 -26.14 -4.99 0.95
C TYR A 152 -26.20 -4.39 -0.44
N CYS A 153 -26.12 -5.23 -1.46
CA CYS A 153 -26.46 -4.82 -2.80
C CYS A 153 -27.02 -6.01 -3.56
N LYS A 154 -28.20 -5.83 -4.16
CA LYS A 154 -28.73 -6.72 -5.18
C LYS A 154 -28.64 -6.02 -6.53
N PHE A 155 -28.00 -6.68 -7.49
CA PHE A 155 -27.82 -6.17 -8.83
C PHE A 155 -29.00 -6.51 -9.75
N PRO A 156 -29.11 -5.84 -10.92
CA PRO A 156 -30.06 -6.21 -11.94
C PRO A 156 -29.97 -7.68 -12.35
N GLN A 157 -31.13 -8.30 -12.54
CA GLN A 157 -31.23 -9.66 -13.01
C GLN A 157 -30.61 -9.80 -14.40
N GLY A 158 -29.87 -10.88 -14.60
CA GLY A 158 -29.29 -11.23 -15.88
C GLY A 158 -30.17 -12.20 -16.67
N ARG A 159 -29.56 -12.86 -17.67
CA ARG A 159 -30.20 -13.84 -18.56
C ARG A 159 -29.86 -15.29 -18.21
N GLY A 160 -29.16 -15.51 -17.11
CA GLY A 160 -28.73 -16.84 -16.67
C GLY A 160 -29.79 -17.56 -15.83
N ASN A 161 -29.45 -18.78 -15.43
CA ASN A 161 -30.32 -19.67 -14.65
C ASN A 161 -29.79 -20.00 -13.25
N PHE A 162 -28.65 -19.42 -12.85
CA PHE A 162 -28.04 -19.64 -11.54
C PHE A 162 -27.94 -18.33 -10.75
N SER A 163 -28.04 -18.43 -9.42
CA SER A 163 -27.96 -17.30 -8.51
C SER A 163 -26.62 -17.28 -7.76
N ILE A 164 -26.08 -16.07 -7.55
CA ILE A 164 -24.83 -15.85 -6.83
C ILE A 164 -25.11 -14.96 -5.62
N MET A 165 -24.69 -15.44 -4.44
CA MET A 165 -24.63 -14.63 -3.22
C MET A 165 -23.18 -14.57 -2.73
N MET A 166 -22.66 -13.37 -2.59
CA MET A 166 -21.37 -13.14 -1.95
C MET A 166 -21.56 -12.75 -0.48
N LEU A 167 -20.83 -13.40 0.41
CA LEU A 167 -20.83 -13.12 1.85
C LEU A 167 -19.41 -12.76 2.26
N GLY A 168 -19.25 -11.65 2.97
CA GLY A 168 -17.94 -11.25 3.46
C GLY A 168 -17.99 -9.96 4.24
N ASN A 169 -16.88 -9.24 4.24
CA ASN A 169 -16.71 -7.93 4.86
C ASN A 169 -16.53 -6.86 3.77
N SER A 170 -15.68 -5.86 4.03
CA SER A 170 -15.41 -4.75 3.11
C SER A 170 -14.80 -5.21 1.79
N TYR A 171 -14.14 -6.37 1.77
CA TYR A 171 -13.60 -6.94 0.54
C TYR A 171 -14.70 -7.29 -0.47
N VAL A 172 -15.86 -7.77 -0.01
CA VAL A 172 -16.97 -8.12 -0.90
C VAL A 172 -17.62 -6.89 -1.50
N MET A 173 -17.64 -5.76 -0.77
CA MET A 173 -18.10 -4.49 -1.31
C MET A 173 -17.17 -3.97 -2.41
N ASN A 174 -15.86 -4.12 -2.23
CA ASN A 174 -14.86 -3.64 -3.18
C ASN A 174 -14.69 -4.56 -4.40
N LEU A 175 -14.77 -5.88 -4.20
CA LEU A 175 -14.51 -6.87 -5.26
C LEU A 175 -15.79 -7.39 -5.92
N GLY A 176 -16.97 -7.13 -5.34
CA GLY A 176 -18.23 -7.70 -5.80
C GLY A 176 -18.55 -7.39 -7.26
N GLU A 177 -18.34 -6.16 -7.71
CA GLU A 177 -18.56 -5.76 -9.10
C GLU A 177 -17.53 -6.35 -10.06
N HIS A 178 -16.26 -6.40 -9.66
CA HIS A 178 -15.21 -7.05 -10.45
C HIS A 178 -15.53 -8.52 -10.68
N ILE A 179 -15.95 -9.25 -9.63
CA ILE A 179 -16.34 -10.66 -9.73
C ILE A 179 -17.58 -10.81 -10.63
N ARG A 180 -18.59 -9.95 -10.45
CA ARG A 180 -19.82 -9.97 -11.24
C ARG A 180 -19.56 -9.80 -12.73
N ALA A 181 -18.63 -8.92 -13.10
CA ALA A 181 -18.34 -8.60 -14.49
C ALA A 181 -17.88 -9.82 -15.32
N HIS A 182 -17.20 -10.79 -14.69
CA HIS A 182 -16.77 -12.04 -15.35
C HIS A 182 -17.94 -12.94 -15.79
N PHE A 183 -19.11 -12.78 -15.19
CA PHE A 183 -20.29 -13.57 -15.56
C PHE A 183 -21.05 -13.00 -16.75
N HIS A 184 -20.72 -11.79 -17.24
CA HIS A 184 -21.37 -11.18 -18.41
C HIS A 184 -22.91 -11.24 -18.38
N HIS A 185 -23.52 -10.92 -17.22
CA HIS A 185 -24.97 -11.03 -16.97
C HIS A 185 -25.56 -12.44 -17.17
N ASN A 186 -24.74 -13.48 -17.21
CA ASN A 186 -25.19 -14.86 -17.24
C ASN A 186 -25.48 -15.36 -15.82
N TYR A 187 -26.39 -14.71 -15.11
CA TYR A 187 -26.90 -15.15 -13.81
C TYR A 187 -28.37 -14.74 -13.69
N SER A 188 -29.16 -15.43 -12.87
CA SER A 188 -30.56 -15.07 -12.59
C SER A 188 -30.66 -14.01 -11.50
N ASP A 189 -29.82 -14.11 -10.48
CA ASP A 189 -29.75 -13.18 -9.34
C ASP A 189 -28.30 -13.03 -8.89
N TYR A 190 -27.87 -11.80 -8.60
CA TYR A 190 -26.53 -11.54 -8.06
C TYR A 190 -26.65 -10.53 -6.93
N ARG A 191 -26.20 -10.93 -5.75
CA ARG A 191 -26.24 -10.09 -4.55
C ARG A 191 -25.01 -10.28 -3.69
N TYR A 192 -24.67 -9.25 -2.94
CA TYR A 192 -23.67 -9.36 -1.90
C TYR A 192 -24.19 -8.86 -0.55
N VAL A 193 -23.59 -9.42 0.50
CA VAL A 193 -23.85 -9.11 1.90
C VAL A 193 -22.50 -8.92 2.59
N ALA A 194 -22.30 -7.72 3.15
CA ALA A 194 -21.14 -7.34 3.93
C ALA A 194 -21.51 -7.23 5.42
N ILE A 195 -20.81 -7.99 6.25
CA ILE A 195 -21.02 -8.14 7.68
C ILE A 195 -19.77 -7.66 8.43
N ASN A 196 -19.97 -6.90 9.50
CA ASN A 196 -18.91 -6.40 10.36
C ASN A 196 -18.58 -7.47 11.41
N GLY A 197 -17.39 -8.07 11.32
CA GLY A 197 -16.91 -9.14 12.21
C GLY A 197 -16.46 -10.40 11.48
N GLU A 198 -15.71 -11.27 12.15
CA GLU A 198 -15.32 -12.58 11.63
C GLU A 198 -16.57 -13.42 11.33
N LEU A 199 -16.67 -13.91 10.10
CA LEU A 199 -17.55 -15.02 9.73
C LEU A 199 -16.98 -16.27 10.42
N ILE A 200 -17.49 -16.58 11.61
CA ILE A 200 -17.27 -17.87 12.27
C ILE A 200 -18.25 -18.87 11.66
#